data_AF-A0A8D3E8I0-F1
#
_entry.id   AF-A0A8D3E8I0-F1
#
_cell.length_a   1.000
_cell.length_b   1.000
_cell.length_c   1.000
_cell.angle_alpha   90.00
_cell.angle_beta   90.00
_cell.angle_gamma   90.00
#
_symmetry.space_group_name_H-M   'P 1'
#
loop_
_entity.id
_entity.type
_entity.pdbx_description
1 polymer ?
#
loop_
_entity_poly.entity_id
_entity_poly.type
_entity_poly.pdbx_seq_one_letter_code
_entity_poly.pdbx_strand_id
1 'polypeptide(L)'
;MAEYSPPDLECSASVLHINRSDLNHLQVCVCVCVCVCVCVCVCLCVCVSVCVCVCVCVCVCVCVCVSPIQQMARHPVFSNSDEAPINKKLPKELLLRIFSYLDVVTLCRCAQVSKAWNVLALDGSNWQKIDLFNFQTDIEGRVVENISKRCGGFLRQLSLRGCLSVGDASMKTFAQNCRNIEVLNLNGCTKITDSTCLSLSKFCSKLKQLDLTSCVSISNHSLKALSDGCRMLEMLNLSWCDQITRDGIEALARGCIALRGLFLRGCTQLEDGALKHLQKHCPELMSINMQSCTQITDDGLVSLCRGCHKLQILCVSGCSNITDASLTALGLNCPQLKYIYELALVSTEYFSQAVLFSHQVTDNTLVQLSIHCPRLQALSLSHCELITDDGIRALSSSTCGQERLTVVELDNCPLITDVTLEHLKSCHRLERIELYDCQQVTRAGIKRIRAHLPEIKVHAYFAPVTPPPSVHGGGQRLCRCCIIL
;
A
#
# COMPACT_ATOMS: atom_id res chain seq x y z
N MET A 1 21.06 63.89 -3.28
CA MET A 1 21.64 64.20 -1.96
C MET A 1 20.91 63.38 -0.92
N ALA A 2 21.69 62.75 -0.04
CA ALA A 2 21.35 62.00 1.18
C ALA A 2 20.90 60.52 1.04
N GLU A 3 21.89 59.65 1.25
CA GLU A 3 21.83 58.27 1.76
C GLU A 3 21.35 58.24 3.22
N TYR A 4 20.81 57.10 3.68
CA TYR A 4 20.94 56.64 5.07
C TYR A 4 20.65 55.13 5.18
N SER A 5 21.66 54.36 5.61
CA SER A 5 21.60 52.91 5.91
C SER A 5 21.57 52.68 7.44
N PRO A 6 20.91 51.63 7.96
CA PRO A 6 21.04 51.20 9.36
C PRO A 6 21.88 49.90 9.54
N PRO A 7 22.33 49.59 10.78
CA PRO A 7 23.54 48.80 11.06
C PRO A 7 23.32 47.31 11.36
N ASP A 8 24.39 46.54 11.17
CA ASP A 8 24.57 45.12 11.48
C ASP A 8 24.61 44.82 13.00
N LEU A 9 24.03 43.69 13.40
CA LEU A 9 24.27 43.04 14.70
C LEU A 9 24.66 41.56 14.49
N GLU A 10 25.95 41.27 14.67
CA GLU A 10 26.51 39.93 14.86
C GLU A 10 26.19 39.42 16.28
N CYS A 11 25.89 38.12 16.42
CA CYS A 11 25.79 37.47 17.72
C CYS A 11 26.77 36.29 17.79
N SER A 12 27.79 36.45 18.63
CA SER A 12 28.91 35.54 18.89
C SER A 12 28.52 34.26 19.64
N ALA A 13 29.20 33.16 19.31
CA ALA A 13 29.15 31.89 20.05
C ALA A 13 29.81 31.99 21.44
N SER A 14 29.25 31.29 22.44
CA SER A 14 29.91 31.05 23.73
C SER A 14 29.62 29.63 24.21
N VAL A 15 30.67 28.82 24.31
CA VAL A 15 30.68 27.46 24.85
C VAL A 15 30.70 27.55 26.38
N LEU A 16 29.77 26.86 27.06
CA LEU A 16 29.81 26.67 28.50
C LEU A 16 29.96 25.17 28.83
N HIS A 17 31.12 24.84 29.41
CA HIS A 17 31.43 23.58 30.07
C HIS A 17 30.47 23.34 31.24
N ILE A 18 29.88 22.14 31.35
CA ILE A 18 29.16 21.69 32.56
C ILE A 18 29.70 20.35 33.06
N ASN A 19 29.92 20.32 34.37
CA ASN A 19 30.57 19.30 35.19
C ASN A 19 29.76 18.00 35.35
N ARG A 20 30.48 16.93 35.70
CA ARG A 20 30.06 15.52 35.69
C ARG A 20 29.19 15.03 36.86
N SER A 21 28.38 15.89 37.51
CA SER A 21 27.73 15.53 38.79
C SER A 21 26.20 15.68 38.90
N ASP A 22 25.45 16.06 37.85
CA ASP A 22 23.97 16.17 37.91
C ASP A 22 23.26 15.29 36.86
N LEU A 23 23.31 13.97 37.06
CA LEU A 23 22.94 12.95 36.06
C LEU A 23 21.52 12.36 36.21
N ASN A 24 20.55 13.03 36.85
CA ASN A 24 19.24 12.42 37.17
C ASN A 24 17.95 13.14 36.69
N HIS A 25 18.01 14.04 35.71
CA HIS A 25 16.80 14.55 35.04
C HIS A 25 17.06 14.88 33.56
N LEU A 26 16.92 13.88 32.67
CA LEU A 26 16.97 14.14 31.22
C LEU A 26 15.59 14.59 30.69
N GLN A 27 15.36 15.90 30.69
CA GLN A 27 14.39 16.58 29.82
C GLN A 27 14.83 16.43 28.36
N VAL A 28 13.90 16.09 27.46
CA VAL A 28 14.17 16.18 26.01
C VAL A 28 12.92 16.72 25.29
N CYS A 29 13.05 17.92 24.74
CA CYS A 29 12.19 18.41 23.66
C CYS A 29 12.67 17.80 22.35
N VAL A 30 11.77 17.21 21.55
CA VAL A 30 12.07 16.87 20.16
C VAL A 30 11.44 17.95 19.29
N CYS A 31 12.28 18.82 18.73
CA CYS A 31 11.88 19.74 17.66
C CYS A 31 12.28 19.07 16.35
N VAL A 32 11.31 18.66 15.53
CA VAL A 32 11.58 18.27 14.14
C VAL A 32 11.45 19.55 13.31
N CYS A 33 12.58 20.15 12.97
CA CYS A 33 12.63 21.29 12.04
C CYS A 33 12.66 20.72 10.62
N VAL A 34 11.58 20.90 9.86
CA VAL A 34 11.58 20.59 8.42
C VAL A 34 11.63 21.89 7.63
N CYS A 35 12.75 22.13 6.96
CA CYS A 35 12.92 23.26 6.05
C CYS A 35 12.28 22.90 4.71
N VAL A 36 11.15 23.52 4.36
CA VAL A 36 10.57 23.40 3.02
C VAL A 36 11.10 24.54 2.15
N CYS A 37 12.05 24.24 1.26
CA CYS A 37 12.54 25.19 0.26
C CYS A 37 11.53 25.25 -0.89
N VAL A 38 10.72 26.30 -0.97
CA VAL A 38 9.89 26.58 -2.17
C VAL A 38 10.68 27.55 -3.05
N CYS A 39 11.31 27.03 -4.10
CA CYS A 39 11.97 27.86 -5.11
C CYS A 39 10.92 28.46 -6.05
N VAL A 40 10.69 29.77 -5.98
CA VAL A 40 9.91 30.49 -7.00
C VAL A 40 10.89 31.21 -7.93
N CYS A 41 11.07 30.69 -9.13
CA CYS A 41 11.90 31.31 -10.16
C CYS A 41 11.08 32.38 -10.90
N VAL A 42 11.43 33.67 -10.75
CA VAL A 42 10.93 34.73 -11.63
C VAL A 42 12.01 35.04 -12.66
N CYS A 43 11.80 34.61 -13.90
CA CYS A 43 12.74 34.86 -15.00
C CYS A 43 12.49 36.26 -15.59
N LEU A 44 13.40 37.21 -15.36
CA LEU A 44 13.48 38.44 -16.15
C LEU A 44 14.63 38.29 -17.15
N CYS A 45 14.27 38.11 -18.42
CA CYS A 45 15.21 37.95 -19.52
C CYS A 45 15.74 39.32 -19.97
N VAL A 46 16.91 39.74 -19.50
CA VAL A 46 17.83 40.57 -20.28
C VAL A 46 19.26 40.15 -19.96
N CYS A 47 19.87 39.50 -20.96
CA CYS A 47 21.30 39.36 -21.28
C CYS A 47 22.33 39.44 -20.13
N VAL A 48 23.11 38.36 -20.01
CA VAL A 48 24.21 38.07 -19.07
C VAL A 48 23.77 37.29 -17.82
N SER A 49 24.09 36.01 -17.87
CA SER A 49 23.79 34.94 -16.93
C SER A 49 24.41 35.17 -15.54
N VAL A 50 23.60 35.63 -14.58
CA VAL A 50 23.79 35.40 -13.13
C VAL A 50 22.42 35.27 -12.47
N CYS A 51 22.06 34.07 -12.01
CA CYS A 51 20.88 33.85 -11.19
C CYS A 51 21.23 34.19 -9.72
N VAL A 52 20.67 35.25 -9.16
CA VAL A 52 20.77 35.52 -7.71
C VAL A 52 19.51 34.98 -7.05
N CYS A 53 19.65 33.86 -6.33
CA CYS A 53 18.57 33.25 -5.57
C CYS A 53 18.40 34.00 -4.25
N VAL A 54 17.26 34.67 -4.02
CA VAL A 54 16.92 35.18 -2.68
C VAL A 54 15.98 34.15 -2.03
N CYS A 55 16.52 33.38 -1.08
CA CYS A 55 15.77 32.39 -0.33
C CYS A 55 14.97 33.08 0.78
N VAL A 56 13.64 33.10 0.70
CA VAL A 56 12.80 33.48 1.84
C VAL A 56 12.39 32.19 2.56
N CYS A 57 13.06 31.89 3.67
CA CYS A 57 12.78 30.72 4.49
C CYS A 57 11.50 30.96 5.30
N VAL A 58 10.40 30.25 5.00
CA VAL A 58 9.23 30.20 5.89
C VAL A 58 9.38 28.96 6.77
N CYS A 59 9.89 29.17 7.98
CA CYS A 59 10.00 28.10 8.98
C CYS A 59 8.60 27.77 9.54
N VAL A 60 8.02 26.63 9.14
CA VAL A 60 6.82 26.10 9.80
C VAL A 60 7.27 25.09 10.85
N CYS A 61 7.50 25.56 12.08
CA CYS A 61 7.79 24.69 13.21
C CYS A 61 6.52 23.90 13.59
N VAL A 62 6.43 22.61 13.24
CA VAL A 62 5.41 21.72 13.82
C VAL A 62 5.98 21.14 15.10
N CYS A 63 5.83 21.88 16.19
CA CYS A 63 6.13 21.36 17.52
C CYS A 63 5.10 20.28 17.88
N VAL A 64 5.49 19.01 17.90
CA VAL A 64 4.75 17.99 18.65
C VAL A 64 5.06 18.22 20.12
N CYS A 65 4.30 19.08 20.78
CA CYS A 65 4.49 19.38 22.20
C CYS A 65 4.17 18.13 23.04
N VAL A 66 5.21 17.38 23.43
CA VAL A 66 5.15 16.39 24.51
C VAL A 66 5.78 17.02 25.75
N SER A 67 4.98 17.72 26.56
CA SER A 67 5.43 18.28 27.84
C SER A 67 4.85 17.49 29.01
N PRO A 68 5.67 16.97 29.95
CA PRO A 68 5.20 16.66 31.29
C PRO A 68 4.89 17.97 32.01
N ILE A 69 3.72 18.02 32.62
CA ILE A 69 3.20 19.11 33.44
C ILE A 69 4.21 19.37 34.58
N GLN A 70 4.96 20.49 34.54
CA GLN A 70 5.34 21.25 35.75
C GLN A 70 6.10 22.60 35.58
N GLN A 71 6.46 23.08 34.38
CA GLN A 71 7.21 24.37 34.25
C GLN A 71 6.71 25.37 33.18
N MET A 72 5.41 25.40 32.84
CA MET A 72 4.84 26.49 32.02
C MET A 72 4.24 27.64 32.85
N ALA A 73 4.97 28.14 33.84
CA ALA A 73 4.49 29.19 34.75
C ALA A 73 5.02 30.61 34.46
N ARG A 74 5.58 30.91 33.28
CA ARG A 74 6.18 32.26 33.06
C ARG A 74 5.86 33.03 31.78
N HIS A 75 4.93 32.62 30.91
CA HIS A 75 4.28 33.54 29.97
C HIS A 75 2.83 33.08 29.64
N PRO A 76 1.80 33.93 29.77
CA PRO A 76 0.42 33.53 29.55
C PRO A 76 0.10 33.53 28.05
N VAL A 77 0.21 32.36 27.39
CA VAL A 77 -0.21 32.20 25.98
C VAL A 77 -1.70 31.86 25.85
N PHE A 78 -2.37 31.49 26.94
CA PHE A 78 -3.80 31.19 26.92
C PHE A 78 -4.61 32.43 27.32
N SER A 79 -5.25 33.09 26.35
CA SER A 79 -6.39 33.96 26.65
C SER A 79 -7.51 33.10 27.24
N ASN A 80 -8.27 33.64 28.21
CA ASN A 80 -9.46 33.00 28.77
C ASN A 80 -10.52 32.81 27.65
N SER A 81 -10.43 31.68 26.96
CA SER A 81 -11.19 31.33 25.75
C SER A 81 -12.37 30.41 26.05
N ASP A 82 -12.67 30.16 27.32
CA ASP A 82 -13.92 29.54 27.77
C ASP A 82 -15.16 30.38 27.41
N GLU A 83 -14.98 31.59 26.87
CA GLU A 83 -16.05 32.44 26.38
C GLU A 83 -16.53 32.15 24.95
N ALA A 84 -15.81 31.33 24.17
CA ALA A 84 -16.18 31.06 22.79
C ALA A 84 -17.60 30.43 22.72
N PRO A 85 -18.50 30.91 21.83
CA PRO A 85 -19.90 30.46 21.80
C PRO A 85 -20.05 28.95 21.66
N ILE A 86 -19.11 28.33 20.94
CA ILE A 86 -19.06 26.88 20.71
C ILE A 86 -18.87 26.10 22.03
N ASN A 87 -18.03 26.60 22.94
CA ASN A 87 -17.74 25.96 24.24
C ASN A 87 -18.91 26.11 25.22
N LYS A 88 -19.75 27.14 25.05
CA LYS A 88 -20.94 27.37 25.87
C LYS A 88 -22.19 26.64 25.35
N LYS A 89 -22.32 26.47 24.03
CA LYS A 89 -23.51 25.88 23.40
C LYS A 89 -23.42 24.38 23.18
N LEU A 90 -22.22 23.81 23.02
CA LEU A 90 -22.06 22.39 22.75
C LEU A 90 -21.53 21.66 23.98
N PRO A 91 -22.14 20.53 24.38
CA PRO A 91 -21.60 19.68 25.43
C PRO A 91 -20.35 18.94 24.94
N LYS A 92 -19.54 18.45 25.89
CA LYS A 92 -18.24 17.80 25.64
C LYS A 92 -18.35 16.66 24.61
N GLU A 93 -19.41 15.88 24.65
CA GLU A 93 -19.64 14.74 23.78
C GLU A 93 -19.77 15.16 22.31
N LEU A 94 -20.46 16.27 22.04
CA LEU A 94 -20.58 16.81 20.68
C LEU A 94 -19.27 17.43 20.19
N LEU A 95 -18.51 18.08 21.08
CA LEU A 95 -17.18 18.60 20.74
C LEU A 95 -16.19 17.48 20.41
N LEU A 96 -16.17 16.40 21.20
CA LEU A 96 -15.39 15.20 20.89
C LEU A 96 -15.86 14.55 19.58
N ARG A 97 -17.16 14.55 19.32
CA ARG A 97 -17.68 14.06 18.03
C ARG A 97 -17.16 14.91 16.87
N ILE A 98 -17.11 16.23 16.99
CA ILE A 98 -16.52 17.11 15.98
C ILE A 98 -15.02 16.80 15.82
N PHE A 99 -14.28 16.69 16.93
CA PHE A 99 -12.84 16.43 16.91
C PHE A 99 -12.49 15.06 16.30
N SER A 100 -13.39 14.08 16.41
CA SER A 100 -13.21 12.76 15.79
C SER A 100 -13.18 12.78 14.25
N TYR A 101 -13.59 13.89 13.61
CA TYR A 101 -13.48 14.08 12.17
C TYR A 101 -12.21 14.84 11.74
N LEU A 102 -11.40 15.33 12.68
CA LEU A 102 -10.19 16.10 12.40
C LEU A 102 -8.98 15.18 12.22
N ASP A 103 -8.06 15.57 11.34
CA ASP A 103 -6.79 14.87 11.19
C ASP A 103 -5.82 15.17 12.34
N VAL A 104 -4.75 14.39 12.44
CA VAL A 104 -3.74 14.51 13.51
C VAL A 104 -3.14 15.92 13.56
N VAL A 105 -2.84 16.52 12.39
CA VAL A 105 -2.26 17.86 12.30
C VAL A 105 -3.23 18.90 12.87
N THR A 106 -4.50 18.83 12.49
CA THR A 106 -5.53 19.75 12.92
C THR A 106 -5.89 19.56 14.38
N LEU A 107 -5.89 18.33 14.90
CA LEU A 107 -6.02 18.07 16.34
C LEU A 107 -4.87 18.70 17.13
N CYS A 108 -3.63 18.58 16.66
CA CYS A 108 -2.48 19.25 17.28
C CYS A 108 -2.62 20.78 17.28
N ARG A 109 -3.23 21.37 16.24
CA ARG A 109 -3.55 22.80 16.19
C ARG A 109 -4.68 23.16 17.16
N CYS A 110 -5.74 22.34 17.22
CA CYS A 110 -6.85 22.52 18.17
C CYS A 110 -6.34 22.50 19.62
N ALA A 111 -5.35 21.65 19.91
CA ALA A 111 -4.76 21.58 21.23
C ALA A 111 -4.05 22.88 21.67
N GLN A 112 -3.74 23.78 20.74
CA GLN A 112 -3.09 25.05 21.00
C GLN A 112 -4.09 26.22 21.15
N VAL A 113 -5.38 26.00 20.87
CA VAL A 113 -6.41 27.05 20.85
C VAL A 113 -6.77 27.53 22.26
N SER A 114 -6.97 26.61 23.20
CA SER A 114 -7.38 26.92 24.58
C SER A 114 -7.05 25.78 25.53
N LYS A 115 -7.13 26.01 26.85
CA LYS A 115 -7.01 24.93 27.85
C LYS A 115 -8.11 23.87 27.69
N ALA A 116 -9.35 24.28 27.44
CA ALA A 116 -10.46 23.37 27.21
C ALA A 116 -10.25 22.54 25.93
N TRP A 117 -9.87 23.19 24.83
CA TRP A 117 -9.59 22.50 23.56
C TRP A 117 -8.34 21.63 23.63
N ASN A 118 -7.34 21.99 24.45
CA ASN A 118 -6.20 21.13 24.73
C ASN A 118 -6.63 19.79 25.33
N VAL A 119 -7.47 19.82 26.37
CA VAL A 119 -8.00 18.61 27.00
C VAL A 119 -8.84 17.79 26.02
N LEU A 120 -9.70 18.45 25.23
CA LEU A 120 -10.55 17.78 24.25
C LEU A 120 -9.75 17.19 23.09
N ALA A 121 -8.83 17.94 22.50
CA ALA A 121 -8.02 17.51 21.36
C ALA A 121 -7.12 16.34 21.74
N LEU A 122 -6.63 16.30 22.99
CA LEU A 122 -5.79 15.24 23.52
C LEU A 122 -6.57 14.10 24.20
N ASP A 123 -7.89 14.09 24.10
CA ASP A 123 -8.73 12.99 24.56
C ASP A 123 -8.48 11.74 23.70
N GLY A 124 -8.19 10.60 24.34
CA GLY A 124 -7.79 9.38 23.66
C GLY A 124 -8.80 8.87 22.63
N SER A 125 -10.09 9.23 22.76
CA SER A 125 -11.12 8.86 21.78
C SER A 125 -10.90 9.46 20.39
N ASN A 126 -10.18 10.58 20.28
CA ASN A 126 -9.81 11.21 19.01
C ASN A 126 -8.59 10.55 18.34
N TRP A 127 -7.84 9.72 19.08
CA TRP A 127 -6.58 9.11 18.63
C TRP A 127 -6.71 7.61 18.36
N GLN A 128 -7.92 7.14 18.01
CA GLN A 128 -8.16 5.73 17.73
C GLN A 128 -7.46 5.26 16.44
N LYS A 129 -7.29 6.17 15.48
CA LYS A 129 -6.63 5.91 14.19
C LYS A 129 -5.56 6.95 13.97
N ILE A 130 -4.33 6.49 13.77
CA ILE A 130 -3.19 7.36 13.48
C ILE A 130 -2.50 6.83 12.23
N ASP A 131 -2.35 7.69 11.22
CA ASP A 131 -1.50 7.42 10.07
C ASP A 131 -0.36 8.44 10.06
N LEU A 132 0.85 7.93 10.23
CA LEU A 132 2.03 8.78 10.27
C LEU A 132 2.73 8.92 8.92
N PHE A 133 2.24 8.27 7.86
CA PHE A 133 2.85 8.32 6.53
C PHE A 133 3.00 9.73 5.97
N ASN A 134 2.01 10.60 6.23
CA ASN A 134 2.00 11.97 5.72
C ASN A 134 3.04 12.88 6.39
N PHE A 135 3.69 12.44 7.48
CA PHE A 135 4.73 13.17 8.18
C PHE A 135 6.10 12.77 7.63
N GLN A 136 6.43 13.38 6.49
CA GLN A 136 7.71 13.43 5.77
C GLN A 136 8.88 12.63 6.40
N THR A 137 9.05 11.42 5.87
CA THR A 137 10.22 10.49 5.84
C THR A 137 11.04 10.30 7.12
N ASP A 138 10.79 9.12 7.70
CA ASP A 138 11.49 8.42 8.78
C ASP A 138 11.27 8.90 10.22
N ILE A 139 10.29 8.29 10.87
CA ILE A 139 9.93 8.58 12.25
C ILE A 139 10.84 7.81 13.21
N GLU A 140 11.42 8.54 14.15
CA GLU A 140 12.19 7.94 15.23
C GLU A 140 11.31 7.08 16.15
N GLY A 141 11.85 5.95 16.62
CA GLY A 141 11.15 5.05 17.55
C GLY A 141 10.61 5.73 18.81
N ARG A 142 11.26 6.81 19.28
CA ARG A 142 10.80 7.59 20.45
C ARG A 142 9.42 8.23 20.24
N VAL A 143 9.10 8.62 19.02
CA VAL A 143 7.77 9.18 18.68
C VAL A 143 6.70 8.10 18.84
N VAL A 144 6.98 6.88 18.36
CA VAL A 144 6.08 5.73 18.52
C VAL A 144 5.87 5.40 20.00
N GLU A 145 6.93 5.44 20.81
CA GLU A 145 6.83 5.24 22.26
C GLU A 145 5.95 6.31 22.93
N ASN A 146 6.12 7.58 22.57
CA ASN A 146 5.33 8.67 23.13
C ASN A 146 3.85 8.56 22.74
N ILE A 147 3.56 8.25 21.47
CA ILE A 147 2.21 7.98 20.99
C ILE A 147 1.60 6.82 21.79
N SER A 148 2.36 5.75 22.02
CA SER A 148 1.89 4.58 22.75
C SER A 148 1.51 4.90 24.20
N LYS A 149 2.31 5.73 24.89
CA LYS A 149 2.04 6.16 26.27
C LYS A 149 0.83 7.09 26.33
N ARG A 150 0.67 7.96 25.33
CA ARG A 150 -0.39 8.96 25.27
C ARG A 150 -1.75 8.37 24.93
N CYS A 151 -1.80 7.54 23.90
CA CYS A 151 -3.03 6.93 23.38
C CYS A 151 -3.39 5.66 24.15
N GLY A 152 -2.39 4.86 24.51
CA GLY A 152 -2.54 3.63 25.29
C GLY A 152 -3.65 2.72 24.75
N GLY A 153 -4.60 2.38 25.63
CA GLY A 153 -5.70 1.47 25.31
C GLY A 153 -6.76 1.99 24.32
N PHE A 154 -6.71 3.27 23.91
CA PHE A 154 -7.66 3.81 22.94
C PHE A 154 -7.23 3.56 21.49
N LEU A 155 -5.94 3.34 21.24
CA LEU A 155 -5.41 3.18 19.89
C LEU A 155 -5.89 1.85 19.29
N ARG A 156 -6.55 1.93 18.13
CA ARG A 156 -7.11 0.78 17.39
C ARG A 156 -6.41 0.56 16.06
N GLN A 157 -5.93 1.63 15.42
CA GLN A 157 -5.28 1.55 14.11
C GLN A 157 -4.04 2.45 14.09
N LEU A 158 -2.91 1.90 13.69
CA LEU A 158 -1.66 2.63 13.52
C LEU A 158 -0.99 2.25 12.20
N SER A 159 -0.61 3.25 11.42
CA SER A 159 0.24 3.09 10.24
C SER A 159 1.59 3.78 10.45
N LEU A 160 2.65 2.99 10.32
CA LEU A 160 4.07 3.38 10.37
C LEU A 160 4.76 3.07 9.03
N ARG A 161 3.99 3.01 7.94
CA ARG A 161 4.52 2.68 6.61
C ARG A 161 5.72 3.55 6.26
N GLY A 162 6.80 2.92 5.82
CA GLY A 162 8.04 3.57 5.40
C GLY A 162 8.89 4.15 6.54
N CYS A 163 8.56 3.90 7.81
CA CYS A 163 9.37 4.37 8.95
C CYS A 163 10.56 3.42 9.18
N LEU A 164 11.68 3.68 8.51
CA LEU A 164 12.89 2.85 8.51
C LEU A 164 13.62 2.80 9.86
N SER A 165 13.45 3.80 10.72
CA SER A 165 14.07 3.93 12.03
C SER A 165 13.28 3.28 13.15
N VAL A 166 12.05 2.84 12.89
CA VAL A 166 11.27 2.07 13.85
C VAL A 166 11.86 0.66 13.95
N GLY A 167 12.26 0.28 15.16
CA GLY A 167 12.82 -1.02 15.48
C GLY A 167 12.15 -1.68 16.68
N ASP A 168 12.62 -2.87 17.03
CA ASP A 168 11.98 -3.76 18.01
C ASP A 168 11.79 -3.13 19.40
N ALA A 169 12.73 -2.30 19.86
CA ALA A 169 12.61 -1.65 21.17
C ALA A 169 11.38 -0.74 21.27
N SER A 170 11.21 0.14 20.29
CA SER A 170 10.04 1.03 20.21
C SER A 170 8.74 0.25 20.03
N MET A 171 8.75 -0.82 19.22
CA MET A 171 7.59 -1.67 18.99
C MET A 171 7.21 -2.51 20.21
N LYS A 172 8.18 -2.91 21.04
CA LYS A 172 7.94 -3.59 22.31
C LYS A 172 7.21 -2.67 23.30
N THR A 173 7.69 -1.44 23.47
CA THR A 173 7.02 -0.44 24.31
C THR A 173 5.64 -0.11 23.78
N PHE A 174 5.49 0.02 22.46
CA PHE A 174 4.20 0.19 21.81
C PHE A 174 3.22 -0.94 22.16
N ALA A 175 3.61 -2.20 21.95
CA ALA A 175 2.78 -3.37 22.18
C ALA A 175 2.31 -3.45 23.65
N GLN A 176 3.18 -3.12 24.59
CA GLN A 176 2.86 -3.13 26.04
C GLN A 176 1.76 -2.13 26.41
N ASN A 177 1.76 -0.96 25.79
CA ASN A 177 0.83 0.14 26.08
C ASN A 177 -0.47 0.06 25.25
N CYS A 178 -0.40 -0.40 23.99
CA CYS A 178 -1.49 -0.36 23.02
C CYS A 178 -2.17 -1.73 22.82
N ARG A 179 -2.59 -2.38 23.92
CA ARG A 179 -3.13 -3.77 23.91
C ARG A 179 -4.44 -3.96 23.14
N ASN A 180 -5.10 -2.87 22.78
CA ASN A 180 -6.38 -2.86 22.05
C ASN A 180 -6.23 -2.62 20.55
N ILE A 181 -4.99 -2.60 20.04
CA ILE A 181 -4.71 -2.43 18.62
C ILE A 181 -5.38 -3.55 17.80
N GLU A 182 -6.00 -3.17 16.69
CA GLU A 182 -6.72 -4.06 15.78
C GLU A 182 -6.10 -4.06 14.38
N VAL A 183 -5.55 -2.92 13.94
CA VAL A 183 -4.90 -2.75 12.63
C VAL A 183 -3.53 -2.13 12.83
N LEU A 184 -2.49 -2.79 12.34
CA LEU A 184 -1.12 -2.30 12.41
C LEU A 184 -0.45 -2.43 11.04
N ASN A 185 0.06 -1.31 10.51
CA ASN A 185 0.83 -1.30 9.27
C ASN A 185 2.29 -0.93 9.56
N LEU A 186 3.20 -1.88 9.31
CA LEU A 186 4.65 -1.75 9.45
C LEU A 186 5.36 -1.93 8.10
N ASN A 187 4.64 -1.74 6.98
CA ASN A 187 5.18 -1.87 5.64
C ASN A 187 6.46 -1.04 5.48
N GLY A 188 7.55 -1.69 5.07
CA GLY A 188 8.85 -1.05 4.85
C GLY A 188 9.63 -0.72 6.13
N CYS A 189 9.17 -1.09 7.33
CA CYS A 189 9.96 -0.93 8.56
C CYS A 189 11.07 -1.99 8.61
N THR A 190 12.21 -1.75 7.95
CA THR A 190 13.26 -2.76 7.73
C THR A 190 14.06 -3.17 8.98
N LYS A 191 14.02 -2.36 10.05
CA LYS A 191 14.70 -2.65 11.33
C LYS A 191 13.91 -3.53 12.29
N ILE A 192 12.68 -3.94 11.95
CA ILE A 192 11.91 -4.87 12.78
C ILE A 192 12.34 -6.31 12.51
N THR A 193 12.31 -7.13 13.56
CA THR A 193 12.63 -8.56 13.49
C THR A 193 11.54 -9.40 14.14
N ASP A 194 11.76 -10.71 14.26
CA ASP A 194 10.86 -11.62 14.99
C ASP A 194 10.56 -11.18 16.44
N SER A 195 11.44 -10.38 17.05
CA SER A 195 11.24 -9.80 18.39
C SER A 195 10.00 -8.89 18.46
N THR A 196 9.72 -8.15 17.38
CA THR A 196 8.49 -7.34 17.28
C THR A 196 7.26 -8.24 17.28
N CYS A 197 7.23 -9.28 16.45
CA CYS A 197 6.12 -10.23 16.39
C CYS A 197 5.91 -10.99 17.70
N LEU A 198 6.99 -11.34 18.42
CA LEU A 198 6.93 -11.90 19.77
C LEU A 198 6.28 -10.93 20.76
N SER A 199 6.61 -9.64 20.67
CA SER A 199 6.01 -8.61 21.51
C SER A 199 4.52 -8.41 21.19
N LEU A 200 4.17 -8.37 19.90
CA LEU A 200 2.77 -8.28 19.45
C LEU A 200 1.96 -9.49 19.93
N SER A 201 2.49 -10.70 19.76
CA SER A 201 1.88 -11.94 20.26
C SER A 201 1.57 -11.89 21.76
N LYS A 202 2.50 -11.36 22.56
CA LYS A 202 2.35 -11.30 24.02
C LYS A 202 1.31 -10.29 24.51
N PHE A 203 1.14 -9.16 23.81
CA PHE A 203 0.38 -8.03 24.34
C PHE A 203 -0.84 -7.61 23.49
N CYS A 204 -0.88 -7.96 22.20
CA CYS A 204 -1.84 -7.44 21.21
C CYS A 204 -2.77 -8.53 20.68
N SER A 205 -3.47 -9.26 21.56
CA SER A 205 -4.33 -10.39 21.19
C SER A 205 -5.58 -10.03 20.36
N LYS A 206 -5.92 -8.73 20.27
CA LYS A 206 -7.04 -8.20 19.48
C LYS A 206 -6.65 -7.82 18.04
N LEU A 207 -5.40 -8.07 17.64
CA LEU A 207 -4.92 -7.74 16.32
C LEU A 207 -5.68 -8.55 15.26
N LYS A 208 -6.29 -7.83 14.31
CA LYS A 208 -7.06 -8.39 13.19
C LYS A 208 -6.35 -8.20 11.87
N GLN A 209 -5.60 -7.12 11.70
CA GLN A 209 -4.91 -6.80 10.45
C GLN A 209 -3.48 -6.40 10.74
N LEU A 210 -2.54 -7.06 10.06
CA LEU A 210 -1.12 -6.78 10.17
C LEU A 210 -0.48 -6.73 8.78
N ASP A 211 0.20 -5.63 8.49
CA ASP A 211 1.01 -5.48 7.27
C ASP A 211 2.50 -5.43 7.64
N LEU A 212 3.24 -6.42 7.16
CA LEU A 212 4.70 -6.59 7.31
C LEU A 212 5.40 -6.58 5.94
N THR A 213 4.78 -5.97 4.91
CA THR A 213 5.36 -5.90 3.57
C THR A 213 6.79 -5.35 3.63
N SER A 214 7.74 -5.98 2.94
CA SER A 214 9.15 -5.58 2.86
C SER A 214 9.88 -5.53 4.22
N CYS A 215 9.37 -6.22 5.24
CA CYS A 215 10.09 -6.47 6.49
C CYS A 215 10.96 -7.71 6.33
N VAL A 216 12.11 -7.53 5.66
CA VAL A 216 12.99 -8.63 5.19
C VAL A 216 13.59 -9.51 6.31
N SER A 217 13.61 -9.03 7.55
CA SER A 217 14.15 -9.76 8.72
C SER A 217 13.09 -10.60 9.45
N ILE A 218 11.88 -10.69 8.91
CA ILE A 218 10.78 -11.52 9.43
C ILE A 218 10.94 -12.95 8.93
N SER A 219 10.92 -13.91 9.85
CA SER A 219 11.10 -15.34 9.57
C SER A 219 9.89 -16.18 10.02
N ASN A 220 9.99 -17.51 9.86
CA ASN A 220 9.02 -18.46 10.38
C ASN A 220 8.76 -18.32 11.90
N HIS A 221 9.73 -17.81 12.66
CA HIS A 221 9.56 -17.56 14.10
C HIS A 221 8.51 -16.48 14.38
N SER A 222 8.46 -15.43 13.55
CA SER A 222 7.38 -14.43 13.62
C SER A 222 6.01 -15.07 13.44
N LEU A 223 5.85 -15.92 12.42
CA LEU A 223 4.57 -16.56 12.12
C LEU A 223 4.12 -17.49 13.24
N LYS A 224 5.07 -18.23 13.84
CA LYS A 224 4.82 -19.04 15.02
C LYS A 224 4.40 -18.18 16.22
N ALA A 225 5.10 -17.07 16.48
CA ALA A 225 4.73 -16.17 17.56
C ALA A 225 3.32 -15.58 17.35
N LEU A 226 3.03 -15.08 16.16
CA LEU A 226 1.71 -14.54 15.82
C LEU A 226 0.61 -15.59 15.97
N SER A 227 0.86 -16.84 15.58
CA SER A 227 -0.14 -17.91 15.70
C SER A 227 -0.46 -18.30 17.15
N ASP A 228 0.50 -18.11 18.07
CA ASP A 228 0.30 -18.40 19.49
C ASP A 228 -0.50 -17.31 20.22
N GLY A 229 -0.36 -16.04 19.83
CA GLY A 229 -0.93 -14.90 20.56
C GLY A 229 -1.98 -14.06 19.84
N CYS A 230 -1.96 -14.00 18.51
CA CYS A 230 -2.82 -13.16 17.66
C CYS A 230 -3.90 -13.99 16.94
N ARG A 231 -4.65 -14.82 17.66
CA ARG A 231 -5.62 -15.76 17.06
C ARG A 231 -6.82 -15.11 16.35
N MET A 232 -7.03 -13.82 16.54
CA MET A 232 -8.07 -13.03 15.88
C MET A 232 -7.63 -12.44 14.53
N LEU A 233 -6.44 -12.81 14.04
CA LEU A 233 -5.91 -12.27 12.80
C LEU A 233 -6.77 -12.68 11.61
N GLU A 234 -7.31 -11.69 10.92
CA GLU A 234 -8.16 -11.82 9.74
C GLU A 234 -7.39 -11.49 8.46
N MET A 235 -6.46 -10.54 8.50
CA MET A 235 -5.63 -10.16 7.35
C MET A 235 -4.16 -10.07 7.73
N LEU A 236 -3.32 -10.75 6.95
CA LEU A 236 -1.86 -10.69 7.10
C LEU A 236 -1.21 -10.46 5.74
N ASN A 237 -0.34 -9.46 5.67
CA ASN A 237 0.49 -9.20 4.50
C ASN A 237 1.97 -9.42 4.84
N LEU A 238 2.60 -10.34 4.13
CA LEU A 238 4.01 -10.75 4.24
C LEU A 238 4.73 -10.58 2.89
N SER A 239 4.23 -9.70 2.03
CA SER A 239 4.80 -9.50 0.70
C SER A 239 6.28 -9.10 0.81
N TRP A 240 7.16 -9.73 0.02
CA TRP A 240 8.61 -9.55 0.04
C TRP A 240 9.29 -9.91 1.38
N CYS A 241 8.69 -10.81 2.15
CA CYS A 241 9.33 -11.49 3.28
C CYS A 241 9.89 -12.84 2.82
N ASP A 242 11.07 -12.82 2.21
CA ASP A 242 11.61 -13.99 1.50
C ASP A 242 12.08 -15.12 2.42
N GLN A 243 12.23 -14.90 3.72
CA GLN A 243 12.61 -15.93 4.71
C GLN A 243 11.43 -16.81 5.16
N ILE A 244 10.22 -16.55 4.66
CA ILE A 244 9.04 -17.33 4.98
C ILE A 244 8.99 -18.59 4.12
N THR A 245 8.82 -19.73 4.78
CA THR A 245 8.70 -21.04 4.12
C THR A 245 7.40 -21.73 4.51
N ARG A 246 7.18 -22.94 3.99
CA ARG A 246 6.04 -23.80 4.33
C ARG A 246 5.80 -23.91 5.84
N ASP A 247 6.84 -24.12 6.62
CA ASP A 247 6.71 -24.41 8.06
C ASP A 247 6.18 -23.18 8.83
N GLY A 248 6.53 -21.97 8.39
CA GLY A 248 5.96 -20.74 8.92
C GLY A 248 4.47 -20.59 8.60
N ILE A 249 4.08 -20.88 7.35
CA ILE A 249 2.67 -20.88 6.93
C ILE A 249 1.86 -21.96 7.67
N GLU A 250 2.43 -23.14 7.89
CA GLU A 250 1.82 -24.18 8.70
C GLU A 250 1.56 -23.69 10.14
N ALA A 251 2.59 -23.11 10.77
CA ALA A 251 2.47 -22.58 12.12
C ALA A 251 1.40 -21.48 12.20
N LEU A 252 1.36 -20.57 11.22
CA LEU A 252 0.36 -19.52 11.10
C LEU A 252 -1.05 -20.09 10.98
N ALA A 253 -1.27 -20.99 10.02
CA ALA A 253 -2.57 -21.55 9.69
C ALA A 253 -3.19 -22.32 10.87
N ARG A 254 -2.37 -23.05 11.64
CA ARG A 254 -2.82 -23.78 12.83
C ARG A 254 -3.35 -22.88 13.95
N GLY A 255 -2.86 -21.65 14.08
CA GLY A 255 -3.26 -20.73 15.15
C GLY A 255 -4.25 -19.64 14.72
N CYS A 256 -4.11 -19.12 13.49
CA CYS A 256 -4.92 -18.03 12.95
C CYS A 256 -6.03 -18.54 12.03
N ILE A 257 -6.94 -19.35 12.57
CA ILE A 257 -8.02 -20.00 11.79
C ILE A 257 -9.07 -19.03 11.24
N ALA A 258 -9.08 -17.78 11.72
CA ALA A 258 -9.99 -16.71 11.27
C ALA A 258 -9.45 -15.93 10.06
N LEU A 259 -8.32 -16.36 9.47
CA LEU A 259 -7.72 -15.69 8.31
C LEU A 259 -8.70 -15.64 7.12
N ARG A 260 -8.92 -14.41 6.65
CA ARG A 260 -9.72 -14.05 5.48
C ARG A 260 -8.85 -13.52 4.34
N GLY A 261 -7.72 -12.89 4.66
CA GLY A 261 -6.79 -12.34 3.68
C GLY A 261 -5.34 -12.71 3.99
N LEU A 262 -4.64 -13.31 3.02
CA LEU A 262 -3.22 -13.62 3.14
C LEU A 262 -2.48 -13.18 1.87
N PHE A 263 -1.52 -12.27 2.04
CA PHE A 263 -0.76 -11.70 0.92
C PHE A 263 0.72 -12.10 1.06
N LEU A 264 1.22 -12.83 0.06
CA LEU A 264 2.50 -13.53 0.03
C LEU A 264 3.29 -13.17 -1.24
N ARG A 265 3.03 -12.00 -1.82
CA ARG A 265 3.69 -11.58 -3.06
C ARG A 265 5.21 -11.59 -2.86
N GLY A 266 5.95 -12.19 -3.79
CA GLY A 266 7.41 -12.24 -3.76
C GLY A 266 8.00 -13.26 -2.80
N CYS A 267 7.20 -14.00 -2.02
CA CYS A 267 7.70 -15.09 -1.17
C CYS A 267 8.09 -16.31 -2.02
N THR A 268 9.25 -16.24 -2.67
CA THR A 268 9.73 -17.22 -3.68
C THR A 268 10.04 -18.61 -3.11
N GLN A 269 10.26 -18.73 -1.79
CA GLN A 269 10.53 -20.01 -1.10
C GLN A 269 9.26 -20.83 -0.81
N LEU A 270 8.06 -20.34 -1.17
CA LEU A 270 6.81 -21.04 -0.90
C LEU A 270 6.51 -22.13 -1.93
N GLU A 271 6.29 -23.34 -1.43
CA GLU A 271 5.93 -24.55 -2.19
C GLU A 271 4.50 -25.00 -1.87
N ASP A 272 3.96 -25.94 -2.66
CA ASP A 272 2.58 -26.45 -2.56
C ASP A 272 2.16 -26.94 -1.18
N GLY A 273 3.11 -27.42 -0.38
CA GLY A 273 2.85 -27.83 1.00
C GLY A 273 2.23 -26.71 1.83
N ALA A 274 2.58 -25.45 1.58
CA ALA A 274 2.04 -24.29 2.30
C ALA A 274 0.53 -24.16 2.07
N LEU A 275 0.09 -24.39 0.83
CA LEU A 275 -1.32 -24.33 0.43
C LEU A 275 -2.16 -25.46 1.00
N LYS A 276 -1.57 -26.66 1.16
CA LYS A 276 -2.23 -27.78 1.84
C LYS A 276 -2.53 -27.47 3.32
N HIS A 277 -1.66 -26.71 4.00
CA HIS A 277 -1.93 -26.29 5.37
C HIS A 277 -3.04 -25.23 5.45
N LEU A 278 -3.08 -24.28 4.51
CA LEU A 278 -4.16 -23.30 4.41
C LEU A 278 -5.51 -23.98 4.12
N GLN A 279 -5.54 -24.91 3.16
CA GLN A 279 -6.69 -25.74 2.84
C GLN A 279 -7.29 -26.42 4.08
N LYS A 280 -6.44 -26.95 4.96
CA LYS A 280 -6.86 -27.72 6.14
C LYS A 280 -7.36 -26.85 7.30
N HIS A 281 -6.78 -25.66 7.48
CA HIS A 281 -6.97 -24.88 8.71
C HIS A 281 -7.66 -23.53 8.52
N CYS A 282 -7.75 -23.01 7.28
CA CYS A 282 -8.27 -21.67 6.98
C CYS A 282 -9.47 -21.70 6.00
N PRO A 283 -10.63 -22.28 6.40
CA PRO A 283 -11.81 -22.38 5.52
C PRO A 283 -12.49 -21.03 5.23
N GLU A 284 -12.21 -20.01 6.05
CA GLU A 284 -12.76 -18.65 5.90
C GLU A 284 -11.95 -17.76 4.94
N LEU A 285 -10.92 -18.31 4.28
CA LEU A 285 -10.05 -17.54 3.39
C LEU A 285 -10.84 -16.99 2.19
N MET A 286 -10.78 -15.67 2.01
CA MET A 286 -11.47 -14.93 0.96
C MET A 286 -10.51 -14.30 -0.05
N SER A 287 -9.30 -13.97 0.36
CA SER A 287 -8.30 -13.32 -0.47
C SER A 287 -6.95 -13.98 -0.28
N ILE A 288 -6.33 -14.40 -1.39
CA ILE A 288 -4.95 -14.86 -1.38
C ILE A 288 -4.18 -14.21 -2.53
N ASN A 289 -2.98 -13.70 -2.23
CA ASN A 289 -2.06 -13.18 -3.24
C ASN A 289 -0.75 -13.94 -3.13
N MET A 290 -0.37 -14.63 -4.20
CA MET A 290 0.86 -15.41 -4.32
C MET A 290 1.67 -14.98 -5.54
N GLN A 291 1.56 -13.71 -5.92
CA GLN A 291 2.31 -13.19 -7.05
C GLN A 291 3.82 -13.47 -6.89
N SER A 292 4.45 -13.97 -7.95
CA SER A 292 5.87 -14.33 -7.98
C SER A 292 6.27 -15.46 -7.01
N CYS A 293 5.31 -16.26 -6.52
CA CYS A 293 5.61 -17.53 -5.85
C CYS A 293 5.83 -18.64 -6.90
N THR A 294 7.00 -18.66 -7.52
CA THR A 294 7.32 -19.49 -8.70
C THR A 294 7.32 -21.00 -8.44
N GLN A 295 7.45 -21.43 -7.18
CA GLN A 295 7.46 -22.85 -6.80
C GLN A 295 6.07 -23.45 -6.52
N ILE A 296 5.01 -22.63 -6.61
CA ILE A 296 3.63 -23.11 -6.50
C ILE A 296 3.19 -23.70 -7.83
N THR A 297 2.57 -24.88 -7.77
CA THR A 297 2.06 -25.62 -8.92
C THR A 297 0.55 -25.87 -8.81
N ASP A 298 -0.01 -26.56 -9.81
CA ASP A 298 -1.41 -26.95 -9.78
C ASP A 298 -1.78 -27.80 -8.55
N ASP A 299 -0.89 -28.66 -8.05
CA ASP A 299 -1.22 -29.51 -6.90
C ASP A 299 -1.54 -28.68 -5.65
N GLY A 300 -0.76 -27.62 -5.40
CA GLY A 300 -0.98 -26.71 -4.29
C GLY A 300 -2.27 -25.90 -4.46
N LEU A 301 -2.48 -25.30 -5.63
CA LEU A 301 -3.64 -24.44 -5.86
C LEU A 301 -4.95 -25.22 -5.93
N VAL A 302 -4.96 -26.40 -6.58
CA VAL A 302 -6.11 -27.32 -6.55
C VAL A 302 -6.42 -27.75 -5.13
N SER A 303 -5.41 -28.06 -4.31
CA SER A 303 -5.61 -28.36 -2.89
C SER A 303 -6.28 -27.20 -2.17
N LEU A 304 -5.76 -25.97 -2.31
CA LEU A 304 -6.35 -24.77 -1.70
C LEU A 304 -7.84 -24.62 -2.03
N CYS A 305 -8.20 -24.77 -3.30
CA CYS A 305 -9.58 -24.60 -3.79
C CYS A 305 -10.54 -25.60 -3.14
N ARG A 306 -10.09 -26.83 -2.86
CA ARG A 306 -10.91 -27.88 -2.22
C ARG A 306 -11.24 -27.60 -0.76
N GLY A 307 -10.55 -26.67 -0.08
CA GLY A 307 -10.83 -26.30 1.31
C GLY A 307 -11.36 -24.87 1.48
N CYS A 308 -10.99 -23.96 0.58
CA CYS A 308 -11.29 -22.53 0.70
C CYS A 308 -12.41 -22.10 -0.27
N HIS A 309 -13.63 -22.61 -0.07
CA HIS A 309 -14.78 -22.34 -0.94
C HIS A 309 -15.29 -20.88 -0.91
N LYS A 310 -14.85 -20.10 0.09
CA LYS A 310 -15.19 -18.68 0.26
C LYS A 310 -14.25 -17.73 -0.48
N LEU A 311 -13.31 -18.26 -1.28
CA LEU A 311 -12.36 -17.46 -2.03
C LEU A 311 -13.08 -16.52 -3.01
N GLN A 312 -12.71 -15.23 -2.95
CA GLN A 312 -13.25 -14.14 -3.75
C GLN A 312 -12.16 -13.47 -4.59
N ILE A 313 -10.93 -13.39 -4.06
CA ILE A 313 -9.79 -12.73 -4.68
C ILE A 313 -8.63 -13.72 -4.74
N LEU A 314 -8.10 -13.92 -5.94
CA LEU A 314 -6.89 -14.72 -6.18
C LEU A 314 -5.92 -13.91 -7.06
N CYS A 315 -4.65 -13.86 -6.66
CA CYS A 315 -3.56 -13.39 -7.51
C CYS A 315 -2.47 -14.46 -7.59
N VAL A 316 -2.18 -14.93 -8.80
CA VAL A 316 -1.17 -15.98 -9.11
C VAL A 316 -0.21 -15.54 -10.23
N SER A 317 -0.11 -14.22 -10.44
CA SER A 317 0.84 -13.63 -11.40
C SER A 317 2.26 -14.15 -11.17
N GLY A 318 2.98 -14.51 -12.24
CA GLY A 318 4.36 -15.02 -12.11
C GLY A 318 4.48 -16.41 -11.48
N CYS A 319 3.38 -17.12 -11.20
CA CYS A 319 3.41 -18.55 -10.89
C CYS A 319 3.42 -19.35 -12.19
N SER A 320 4.59 -19.55 -12.79
CA SER A 320 4.76 -20.17 -14.11
C SER A 320 4.34 -21.63 -14.22
N ASN A 321 4.14 -22.32 -13.09
CA ASN A 321 3.75 -23.73 -13.02
C ASN A 321 2.24 -23.95 -12.81
N ILE A 322 1.43 -22.90 -13.02
CA ILE A 322 -0.03 -22.96 -12.96
C ILE A 322 -0.60 -23.13 -14.37
N THR A 323 -1.54 -24.07 -14.51
CA THR A 323 -2.18 -24.42 -15.79
C THR A 323 -3.71 -24.35 -15.69
N ASP A 324 -4.38 -24.73 -16.78
CA ASP A 324 -5.83 -24.90 -16.83
C ASP A 324 -6.38 -25.81 -15.71
N ALA A 325 -5.59 -26.75 -15.17
CA ALA A 325 -6.03 -27.63 -14.10
C ALA A 325 -6.41 -26.85 -12.82
N SER A 326 -5.59 -25.88 -12.43
CA SER A 326 -5.88 -24.99 -11.30
C SER A 326 -7.10 -24.11 -11.52
N LEU A 327 -7.19 -23.49 -12.70
CA LEU A 327 -8.27 -22.55 -13.03
C LEU A 327 -9.61 -23.30 -13.17
N THR A 328 -9.58 -24.54 -13.67
CA THR A 328 -10.73 -25.45 -13.64
C THR A 328 -11.15 -25.76 -12.20
N ALA A 329 -10.20 -26.09 -11.32
CA ALA A 329 -10.51 -26.36 -9.91
C ALA A 329 -11.07 -25.13 -9.18
N LEU A 330 -10.59 -23.92 -9.51
CA LEU A 330 -11.14 -22.66 -9.00
C LEU A 330 -12.59 -22.47 -9.41
N GLY A 331 -12.90 -22.69 -10.69
CA GLY A 331 -14.27 -22.70 -11.19
C GLY A 331 -15.14 -23.64 -10.37
N LEU A 332 -14.76 -24.91 -10.29
CA LEU A 332 -15.57 -25.95 -9.66
C LEU A 332 -15.77 -25.78 -8.15
N ASN A 333 -14.79 -25.21 -7.42
CA ASN A 333 -14.80 -25.21 -5.96
C ASN A 333 -14.98 -23.83 -5.32
N CYS A 334 -14.86 -22.73 -6.08
CA CYS A 334 -14.90 -21.36 -5.57
C CYS A 334 -15.97 -20.51 -6.30
N PRO A 335 -17.28 -20.78 -6.12
CA PRO A 335 -18.35 -20.06 -6.83
C PRO A 335 -18.49 -18.58 -6.42
N GLN A 336 -17.81 -18.17 -5.36
CA GLN A 336 -17.78 -16.78 -4.86
C GLN A 336 -16.68 -15.94 -5.48
N LEU A 337 -15.90 -16.50 -6.41
CA LEU A 337 -14.78 -15.82 -7.04
C LEU A 337 -15.27 -14.58 -7.81
N LYS A 338 -14.66 -13.44 -7.49
CA LYS A 338 -14.97 -12.12 -8.08
C LYS A 338 -13.79 -11.58 -8.86
N TYR A 339 -12.58 -11.82 -8.39
CA TYR A 339 -11.41 -11.18 -8.91
C TYR A 339 -10.27 -12.18 -9.08
N ILE A 340 -9.79 -12.31 -10.31
CA ILE A 340 -8.55 -13.01 -10.64
C ILE A 340 -7.64 -11.95 -11.26
N TYR A 341 -6.63 -11.53 -10.51
CA TYR A 341 -5.74 -10.46 -10.95
C TYR A 341 -4.35 -10.97 -11.29
N GLU A 342 -3.76 -10.33 -12.29
CA GLU A 342 -2.33 -10.20 -12.49
C GLU A 342 -1.94 -8.78 -12.06
N LEU A 343 -1.95 -8.49 -10.75
CA LEU A 343 -1.89 -7.10 -10.31
C LEU A 343 -0.46 -6.53 -10.42
N ALA A 344 -0.18 -5.89 -11.55
CA ALA A 344 0.91 -4.95 -11.74
C ALA A 344 0.43 -3.52 -11.44
N LEU A 345 0.17 -3.15 -10.19
CA LEU A 345 0.06 -1.74 -9.82
C LEU A 345 0.80 -1.38 -8.53
N VAL A 346 1.68 -0.38 -8.70
CA VAL A 346 2.35 0.51 -7.74
C VAL A 346 3.45 -0.08 -6.85
N SER A 347 4.64 -0.21 -7.44
CA SER A 347 5.89 0.39 -6.94
C SER A 347 6.86 0.44 -8.12
N THR A 348 7.17 1.64 -8.57
CA THR A 348 8.26 1.93 -9.52
C THR A 348 9.59 1.41 -8.99
N GLU A 349 10.44 1.01 -9.93
CA GLU A 349 11.82 0.51 -9.79
C GLU A 349 11.93 -1.00 -9.46
N TYR A 350 12.77 -1.71 -10.23
CA TYR A 350 12.93 -3.17 -10.34
C TYR A 350 11.97 -3.91 -11.29
N PHE A 351 11.70 -3.37 -12.49
CA PHE A 351 11.21 -4.15 -13.63
C PHE A 351 12.30 -4.28 -14.70
N SER A 352 13.16 -5.26 -14.50
CA SER A 352 13.99 -5.83 -15.56
C SER A 352 14.32 -7.25 -15.12
N GLN A 353 13.69 -8.23 -15.78
CA GLN A 353 13.85 -9.69 -15.64
C GLN A 353 12.96 -10.42 -14.61
N ALA A 354 11.65 -10.48 -14.89
CA ALA A 354 10.80 -11.62 -14.49
C ALA A 354 9.49 -11.65 -15.31
N VAL A 355 9.60 -11.74 -16.64
CA VAL A 355 8.47 -12.11 -17.51
C VAL A 355 8.79 -13.51 -18.02
N LEU A 356 8.30 -14.53 -17.32
CA LEU A 356 8.35 -15.92 -17.76
C LEU A 356 6.90 -16.46 -17.76
N PHE A 357 6.23 -16.06 -18.83
CA PHE A 357 5.17 -16.73 -19.58
C PHE A 357 4.29 -17.77 -18.88
N SER A 358 3.01 -17.44 -18.74
CA SER A 358 1.91 -18.40 -18.61
C SER A 358 1.57 -19.03 -19.96
N HIS A 359 2.52 -19.71 -20.62
CA HIS A 359 2.30 -20.38 -21.91
C HIS A 359 1.29 -21.56 -21.85
N GLN A 360 0.77 -21.91 -20.68
CA GLN A 360 -0.04 -23.13 -20.49
C GLN A 360 -1.52 -22.87 -20.25
N VAL A 361 -1.95 -21.60 -20.16
CA VAL A 361 -3.37 -21.25 -19.99
C VAL A 361 -4.02 -21.12 -21.36
N THR A 362 -5.10 -21.88 -21.61
CA THR A 362 -5.80 -21.94 -22.90
C THR A 362 -7.26 -21.48 -22.81
N ASP A 363 -7.96 -21.43 -23.94
CA ASP A 363 -9.39 -21.10 -23.98
C ASP A 363 -10.26 -22.02 -23.12
N ASN A 364 -9.82 -23.24 -22.83
CA ASN A 364 -10.54 -24.15 -21.93
C ASN A 364 -10.70 -23.54 -20.53
N THR A 365 -9.70 -22.82 -20.02
CA THR A 365 -9.82 -22.06 -18.77
C THR A 365 -10.98 -21.07 -18.81
N LEU A 366 -11.09 -20.30 -19.88
CA LEU A 366 -12.15 -19.30 -20.03
C LEU A 366 -13.53 -19.95 -20.07
N VAL A 367 -13.65 -21.11 -20.75
CA VAL A 367 -14.87 -21.91 -20.74
C VAL A 367 -15.24 -22.34 -19.31
N GLN A 368 -14.30 -22.87 -18.53
CA GLN A 368 -14.59 -23.32 -17.16
C GLN A 368 -14.98 -22.16 -16.23
N LEU A 369 -14.29 -21.03 -16.31
CA LEU A 369 -14.64 -19.83 -15.54
C LEU A 369 -16.02 -19.28 -15.93
N SER A 370 -16.34 -19.31 -17.22
CA SER A 370 -17.63 -18.85 -17.75
C SER A 370 -18.82 -19.68 -17.21
N ILE A 371 -18.61 -20.98 -16.97
CA ILE A 371 -19.63 -21.90 -16.46
C ILE A 371 -19.75 -21.80 -14.93
N HIS A 372 -18.61 -21.77 -14.24
CA HIS A 372 -18.59 -22.02 -12.79
C HIS A 372 -18.36 -20.78 -11.91
N CYS A 373 -17.97 -19.64 -12.48
CA CYS A 373 -17.75 -18.39 -11.73
C CYS A 373 -18.80 -17.31 -12.08
N PRO A 374 -20.07 -17.46 -11.64
CA PRO A 374 -21.14 -16.53 -12.00
C PRO A 374 -20.98 -15.13 -11.37
N ARG A 375 -20.03 -14.96 -10.44
CA ARG A 375 -19.75 -13.71 -9.73
C ARG A 375 -18.48 -12.99 -10.20
N LEU A 376 -17.83 -13.48 -11.26
CA LEU A 376 -16.59 -12.89 -11.77
C LEU A 376 -16.83 -11.44 -12.23
N GLN A 377 -15.95 -10.54 -11.79
CA GLN A 377 -16.01 -9.09 -12.01
C GLN A 377 -14.76 -8.54 -12.68
N ALA A 378 -13.57 -9.05 -12.30
CA ALA A 378 -12.32 -8.73 -12.98
C ALA A 378 -11.55 -10.00 -13.30
N LEU A 379 -11.02 -10.03 -14.51
CA LEU A 379 -10.17 -11.10 -15.00
C LEU A 379 -8.95 -10.52 -15.71
N SER A 380 -7.78 -10.97 -15.29
CA SER A 380 -6.52 -10.65 -15.94
C SER A 380 -5.91 -11.94 -16.47
N LEU A 381 -5.62 -11.95 -17.78
CA LEU A 381 -4.99 -13.04 -18.53
C LEU A 381 -3.81 -12.50 -19.34
N SER A 382 -3.18 -11.43 -18.86
CA SER A 382 -2.02 -10.87 -19.55
C SER A 382 -0.92 -11.95 -19.68
N HIS A 383 -0.15 -11.89 -20.77
CA HIS A 383 0.86 -12.86 -21.15
C HIS A 383 0.36 -14.31 -21.40
N CYS A 384 -0.95 -14.55 -21.41
CA CYS A 384 -1.51 -15.86 -21.79
C CYS A 384 -1.54 -15.98 -23.33
N GLU A 385 -0.45 -16.47 -23.91
CA GLU A 385 -0.22 -16.47 -25.36
C GLU A 385 -1.18 -17.37 -26.17
N LEU A 386 -1.76 -18.39 -25.53
CA LEU A 386 -2.66 -19.36 -26.17
C LEU A 386 -4.14 -18.97 -26.12
N ILE A 387 -4.47 -17.83 -25.51
CA ILE A 387 -5.84 -17.32 -25.46
C ILE A 387 -6.21 -16.70 -26.80
N THR A 388 -7.35 -17.13 -27.34
CA THR A 388 -7.87 -16.65 -28.62
C THR A 388 -9.20 -15.93 -28.48
N ASP A 389 -9.70 -15.38 -29.58
CA ASP A 389 -11.03 -14.76 -29.64
C ASP A 389 -12.16 -15.74 -29.21
N ASP A 390 -11.99 -17.05 -29.39
CA ASP A 390 -12.98 -18.07 -29.03
C ASP A 390 -13.14 -18.25 -27.52
N GLY A 391 -12.04 -18.19 -26.76
CA GLY A 391 -12.11 -18.19 -25.30
C GLY A 391 -12.85 -16.97 -24.77
N ILE A 392 -12.57 -15.78 -25.31
CA ILE A 392 -13.25 -14.54 -24.92
C ILE A 392 -14.73 -14.55 -25.34
N ARG A 393 -15.06 -15.17 -26.47
CA ARG A 393 -16.46 -15.42 -26.87
C ARG A 393 -17.20 -16.24 -25.82
N ALA A 394 -16.62 -17.32 -25.32
CA ALA A 394 -17.22 -18.13 -24.25
C ALA A 394 -17.48 -17.29 -22.99
N LEU A 395 -16.47 -16.53 -22.53
CA LEU A 395 -16.59 -15.66 -21.37
C LEU A 395 -17.67 -14.58 -21.55
N SER A 396 -17.65 -13.86 -22.66
CA SER A 396 -18.60 -12.77 -22.95
C SER A 396 -20.05 -13.26 -23.08
N SER A 397 -20.26 -14.48 -23.59
CA SER A 397 -21.58 -15.09 -23.70
C SER A 397 -22.17 -15.63 -22.39
N SER A 398 -21.39 -15.61 -21.31
CA SER A 398 -21.80 -16.15 -20.01
C SER A 398 -22.55 -15.14 -19.14
N THR A 399 -23.19 -15.65 -18.08
CA THR A 399 -23.92 -14.80 -17.12
C THR A 399 -23.00 -13.79 -16.43
N CYS A 400 -21.76 -14.18 -16.09
CA CYS A 400 -20.82 -13.24 -15.47
C CYS A 400 -20.34 -12.20 -16.49
N GLY A 401 -20.07 -12.61 -17.73
CA GLY A 401 -19.71 -11.73 -18.84
C GLY A 401 -20.73 -10.62 -19.08
N GLN A 402 -22.02 -10.96 -19.15
CA GLN A 402 -23.07 -10.01 -19.49
C GLN A 402 -23.49 -9.11 -18.31
N GLU A 403 -23.53 -9.64 -17.08
CA GLU A 403 -24.14 -8.94 -15.95
C GLU A 403 -23.14 -8.37 -14.93
N ARG A 404 -21.87 -8.79 -14.94
CA ARG A 404 -20.95 -8.52 -13.83
C ARG A 404 -19.53 -8.17 -14.21
N LEU A 405 -19.05 -8.60 -15.37
CA LEU A 405 -17.67 -8.35 -15.80
C LEU A 405 -17.46 -6.85 -16.02
N THR A 406 -16.49 -6.28 -15.29
CA THR A 406 -16.15 -4.86 -15.27
C THR A 406 -14.75 -4.58 -15.80
N VAL A 407 -13.82 -5.52 -15.63
CA VAL A 407 -12.42 -5.36 -16.03
C VAL A 407 -11.93 -6.62 -16.72
N VAL A 408 -11.30 -6.45 -17.88
CA VAL A 408 -10.61 -7.51 -18.62
C VAL A 408 -9.22 -7.01 -19.02
N GLU A 409 -8.18 -7.72 -18.59
CA GLU A 409 -6.80 -7.40 -18.96
C GLU A 409 -6.24 -8.55 -19.82
N LEU A 410 -5.83 -8.23 -21.05
CA LEU A 410 -5.36 -9.19 -22.05
C LEU A 410 -4.03 -8.74 -22.66
N ASP A 411 -3.21 -8.02 -21.90
CA ASP A 411 -1.94 -7.48 -22.39
C ASP A 411 -1.04 -8.62 -22.86
N ASN A 412 -0.29 -8.42 -23.94
CA ASN A 412 0.61 -9.44 -24.49
C ASN A 412 -0.09 -10.76 -24.86
N CYS A 413 -1.39 -10.75 -25.21
CA CYS A 413 -2.05 -11.85 -25.89
C CYS A 413 -1.92 -11.67 -27.41
N PRO A 414 -1.05 -12.41 -28.12
CA PRO A 414 -0.76 -12.16 -29.54
C PRO A 414 -1.85 -12.68 -30.48
N LEU A 415 -2.71 -13.60 -30.03
CA LEU A 415 -3.74 -14.25 -30.83
C LEU A 415 -5.11 -13.55 -30.77
N ILE A 416 -5.29 -12.54 -29.91
CA ILE A 416 -6.55 -11.79 -29.86
C ILE A 416 -6.59 -10.74 -30.98
N THR A 417 -7.76 -10.57 -31.58
CA THR A 417 -7.98 -9.66 -32.70
C THR A 417 -9.10 -8.66 -32.42
N ASP A 418 -9.48 -7.87 -33.42
CA ASP A 418 -10.70 -7.06 -33.38
C ASP A 418 -11.98 -7.89 -33.09
N VAL A 419 -11.97 -9.19 -33.34
CA VAL A 419 -13.10 -10.10 -33.05
C VAL A 419 -13.36 -10.21 -31.54
N THR A 420 -12.31 -10.25 -30.71
CA THR A 420 -12.44 -10.15 -29.25
C THR A 420 -13.25 -8.92 -28.82
N LEU A 421 -12.99 -7.77 -29.44
CA LEU A 421 -13.72 -6.53 -29.13
C LEU A 421 -15.20 -6.58 -29.57
N GLU A 422 -15.51 -7.30 -30.65
CA GLU A 422 -16.88 -7.52 -31.09
C GLU A 422 -17.63 -8.42 -30.09
N HIS A 423 -16.98 -9.45 -29.53
CA HIS A 423 -17.56 -10.31 -28.49
C HIS A 423 -17.83 -9.56 -27.18
N LEU A 424 -16.87 -8.73 -26.74
CA LEU A 424 -16.96 -7.96 -25.50
C LEU A 424 -18.05 -6.87 -25.52
N LYS A 425 -18.67 -6.55 -26.67
CA LYS A 425 -19.83 -5.65 -26.73
C LYS A 425 -21.03 -6.16 -25.90
N SER A 426 -21.15 -7.47 -25.74
CA SER A 426 -22.19 -8.09 -24.92
C SER A 426 -21.98 -7.88 -23.41
N CYS A 427 -20.78 -7.47 -22.99
CA CYS A 427 -20.45 -7.17 -21.60
C CYS A 427 -20.86 -5.73 -21.25
N HIS A 428 -22.14 -5.50 -20.96
CA HIS A 428 -22.69 -4.15 -20.77
C HIS A 428 -22.16 -3.40 -19.54
N ARG A 429 -21.53 -4.10 -18.59
CA ARG A 429 -20.92 -3.52 -17.39
C ARG A 429 -19.42 -3.32 -17.50
N LEU A 430 -18.84 -3.55 -18.67
CA LEU A 430 -17.40 -3.47 -18.87
C LEU A 430 -16.94 -2.00 -18.78
N GLU A 431 -16.09 -1.71 -17.79
CA GLU A 431 -15.57 -0.38 -17.50
C GLU A 431 -14.14 -0.21 -18.03
N ARG A 432 -13.33 -1.28 -18.05
CA ARG A 432 -11.91 -1.23 -18.42
C ARG A 432 -11.48 -2.44 -19.23
N ILE A 433 -10.71 -2.19 -20.30
CA ILE A 433 -10.00 -3.21 -21.08
C ILE A 433 -8.54 -2.78 -21.24
N GLU A 434 -7.60 -3.66 -20.87
CA GLU A 434 -6.16 -3.51 -21.14
C GLU A 434 -5.77 -4.43 -22.30
N LEU A 435 -5.11 -3.88 -23.33
CA LEU A 435 -4.73 -4.54 -24.59
C LEU A 435 -3.31 -4.10 -25.04
N TYR A 436 -2.41 -3.83 -24.10
CA TYR A 436 -1.03 -3.50 -24.41
C TYR A 436 -0.37 -4.65 -25.18
N ASP A 437 0.39 -4.33 -26.23
CA ASP A 437 1.08 -5.30 -27.10
C ASP A 437 0.20 -6.37 -27.78
N CYS A 438 -1.12 -6.15 -27.89
CA CYS A 438 -2.02 -6.95 -28.71
C CYS A 438 -1.98 -6.50 -30.18
N GLN A 439 -0.96 -6.93 -30.91
CA GLN A 439 -0.61 -6.39 -32.23
C GLN A 439 -1.69 -6.58 -33.31
N GLN A 440 -2.59 -7.56 -33.17
CA GLN A 440 -3.67 -7.81 -34.13
C GLN A 440 -4.95 -7.00 -33.82
N VAL A 441 -5.01 -6.28 -32.70
CA VAL A 441 -6.09 -5.36 -32.38
C VAL A 441 -5.84 -4.03 -33.08
N THR A 442 -6.85 -3.51 -33.78
CA THR A 442 -6.73 -2.30 -34.58
C THR A 442 -7.35 -1.08 -33.89
N ARG A 443 -6.89 0.11 -34.28
CA ARG A 443 -7.53 1.38 -33.89
C ARG A 443 -9.00 1.44 -34.32
N ALA A 444 -9.37 0.76 -35.40
CA ALA A 444 -10.74 0.71 -35.89
C ALA A 444 -11.63 -0.13 -34.96
N GLY A 445 -11.14 -1.29 -34.50
CA GLY A 445 -11.81 -2.12 -33.50
C GLY A 445 -12.07 -1.38 -32.21
N ILE A 446 -11.05 -0.69 -31.68
CA ILE A 446 -11.20 0.11 -30.45
C ILE A 446 -12.21 1.25 -30.62
N LYS A 447 -12.23 1.91 -31.79
CA LYS A 447 -13.27 2.92 -32.08
C LYS A 447 -14.67 2.31 -32.10
N ARG A 448 -14.85 1.11 -32.67
CA ARG A 448 -16.15 0.43 -32.73
C ARG A 448 -16.67 0.05 -31.34
N ILE A 449 -15.83 -0.47 -30.45
CA ILE A 449 -16.27 -0.82 -29.09
C ILE A 449 -16.58 0.44 -28.26
N ARG A 450 -15.78 1.50 -28.35
CA ARG A 450 -16.07 2.79 -27.67
C ARG A 450 -17.35 3.45 -28.17
N ALA A 451 -17.71 3.24 -29.45
CA ALA A 451 -18.99 3.71 -29.97
C ALA A 451 -20.19 2.94 -29.37
N HIS A 452 -19.99 1.69 -28.97
CA HIS A 452 -21.02 0.85 -28.34
C HIS A 452 -21.09 1.04 -26.82
N LEU A 453 -19.93 1.19 -26.17
CA LEU A 453 -19.76 1.39 -24.74
C LEU A 453 -19.01 2.72 -24.51
N PRO A 454 -19.70 3.87 -24.40
CA PRO A 454 -19.05 5.19 -24.42
C PRO A 454 -18.18 5.48 -23.18
N GLU A 455 -18.51 4.90 -22.03
CA GLU A 455 -17.77 5.09 -20.77
C GLU A 455 -16.57 4.13 -20.61
N ILE A 456 -16.34 3.23 -21.57
CA ILE A 456 -15.31 2.20 -21.46
C ILE A 456 -13.91 2.78 -21.62
N LYS A 457 -13.03 2.44 -20.68
CA LYS A 457 -11.61 2.76 -20.73
C LYS A 457 -10.86 1.64 -21.42
N VAL A 458 -10.51 1.84 -22.69
CA VAL A 458 -9.63 0.92 -23.43
C VAL A 458 -8.22 1.49 -23.44
N HIS A 459 -7.29 0.78 -22.83
CA HIS A 459 -5.88 1.09 -22.82
C HIS A 459 -5.15 0.15 -23.78
N ALA A 460 -4.49 0.72 -24.78
CA ALA A 460 -3.71 -0.01 -25.76
C ALA A 460 -2.59 0.88 -26.26
N TYR A 461 -1.42 0.31 -26.53
CA TYR A 461 -0.32 1.03 -27.14
C TYR A 461 -0.32 0.80 -28.66
N PHE A 462 -0.39 1.89 -29.42
CA PHE A 462 -0.15 1.85 -30.86
C PHE A 462 1.12 2.64 -31.13
N ALA A 463 2.20 1.94 -31.47
CA ALA A 463 3.43 2.59 -31.90
C ALA A 463 3.11 3.65 -32.98
N PRO A 464 3.70 4.86 -32.89
CA PRO A 464 3.58 5.83 -33.97
C PRO A 464 4.10 5.20 -35.26
N VAL A 465 3.42 5.45 -36.37
CA VAL A 465 3.84 4.96 -37.69
C VAL A 465 5.28 5.42 -37.91
N THR A 466 6.20 4.49 -38.10
CA THR A 466 7.58 4.82 -38.49
C THR A 466 7.47 5.64 -39.78
N PRO A 467 8.03 6.88 -39.82
CA PRO A 467 7.97 7.67 -41.03
C PRO A 467 8.55 6.84 -42.19
N PRO A 468 7.94 6.89 -43.39
CA PRO A 468 8.47 6.17 -44.54
C PRO A 468 9.93 6.59 -44.74
N PRO A 469 10.83 5.67 -45.14
CA PRO A 469 12.22 6.02 -45.39
C PRO A 469 12.25 7.15 -46.42
N SER A 470 12.76 8.32 -46.02
CA SER A 470 12.87 9.48 -46.89
C SER A 470 13.77 9.10 -48.06
N VAL A 471 13.19 9.05 -49.26
CA VAL A 471 13.89 8.81 -50.53
C VAL A 471 14.66 10.07 -50.92
N HIS A 472 15.65 10.49 -50.12
CA HIS A 472 16.57 11.57 -50.49
C HIS A 472 17.95 11.32 -49.89
N GLY A 473 18.91 11.04 -50.79
CA GLY A 473 20.30 11.53 -50.72
C GLY A 473 21.20 10.97 -49.62
N GLY A 474 22.28 10.31 -50.03
CA GLY A 474 23.35 9.82 -49.17
C GLY A 474 23.89 10.88 -48.20
N GLY A 475 23.77 10.59 -46.90
CA GLY A 475 24.39 11.29 -45.79
C GLY A 475 24.48 10.33 -44.61
N GLN A 476 25.62 10.32 -43.93
CA GLN A 476 26.03 9.30 -42.95
C GLN A 476 24.93 8.92 -41.94
N ARG A 477 24.74 7.60 -41.79
CA ARG A 477 23.84 7.00 -40.79
C ARG A 477 24.43 7.20 -39.40
N LEU A 478 23.88 8.15 -38.63
CA LEU A 478 24.01 8.16 -37.18
C LEU A 478 22.74 7.54 -36.58
N CYS A 479 22.88 6.33 -36.03
CA CYS A 479 21.87 5.71 -35.19
C CYS A 479 21.79 6.50 -33.88
N ARG A 480 20.65 7.18 -33.62
CA ARG A 480 20.41 7.92 -32.37
C ARG A 480 20.11 7.02 -31.15
N CYS A 481 20.26 5.70 -31.27
CA CYS A 481 19.96 4.74 -30.20
C CYS A 481 21.20 4.30 -29.39
N CYS A 482 22.39 4.82 -29.67
CA CYS A 482 23.64 4.40 -29.01
C CYS A 482 24.43 5.53 -28.34
N ILE A 483 23.79 6.57 -27.82
CA ILE A 483 24.45 7.50 -26.87
C ILE A 483 23.59 7.61 -25.62
N ILE A 484 23.71 6.59 -24.75
CA ILE A 484 24.01 6.76 -23.32
C ILE A 484 24.93 5.57 -23.00
N LEU A 485 26.22 5.84 -22.81
CA LEU A 485 27.10 5.06 -21.93
C LEU A 485 26.85 5.54 -20.51
#